data_AF-A0A7W1PUH5-F1
#
_entry.id   AF-A0A7W1PUH5-F1
#
_cell.length_a   1.000
_cell.length_b   1.000
_cell.length_c   1.000
_cell.angle_alpha   90.00
_cell.angle_beta   90.00
_cell.angle_gamma   90.00
#
_symmetry.space_group_name_H-M   'P 1'
#
loop_
_entity.id
_entity.type
_entity.pdbx_description
1 polymer ?
#
loop_
_entity_poly.entity_id
_entity_poly.type
_entity_poly.pdbx_seq_one_letter_code
_entity_poly.pdbx_strand_id
1 'polypeptide(L)'
;MKKIFTSFFITISAFVSVAQQDAQFSQNMFNRVAINPGAFGANDAICATMLGRNQWAGFGDGSPKTYLLSLDAAVPLLRGGVGLNVMQDQVGFFNTSMINAGYAYRHQIGTGTLGVGFNVGFVSTAIRPRWISIDDWEIDPTIPNSGINDMVFDASFGAYYQTDKLYVGISSTHLPASTITGSGGTAPNEYQLNLDMARHYYIMAGYSF
;
A
#
# COMPACT_ATOMS: atom_id res chain seq x y z
N MET A 1 -13.52 15.91 -31.51
CA MET A 1 -12.51 14.83 -31.41
C MET A 1 -11.98 14.63 -29.98
N LYS A 2 -11.37 15.64 -29.33
CA LYS A 2 -10.86 15.51 -27.93
C LYS A 2 -11.90 15.01 -26.91
N LYS A 3 -13.14 15.51 -26.99
CA LYS A 3 -14.24 15.11 -26.09
C LYS A 3 -14.67 13.64 -26.24
N ILE A 4 -14.58 13.09 -27.45
CA ILE A 4 -14.93 11.69 -27.76
C ILE A 4 -13.85 10.77 -27.19
N PHE A 5 -12.58 11.10 -27.38
CA PHE A 5 -11.47 10.35 -26.77
C PHE A 5 -11.51 10.37 -25.24
N THR A 6 -11.84 11.52 -24.64
CA THR A 6 -11.94 11.63 -23.18
C THR A 6 -13.11 10.78 -22.64
N SER A 7 -14.26 10.84 -23.30
CA SER A 7 -15.45 10.03 -22.92
C SER A 7 -15.21 8.54 -23.11
N PHE A 8 -14.53 8.14 -24.19
CA PHE A 8 -14.17 6.75 -24.46
C PHE A 8 -13.18 6.21 -23.43
N PHE A 9 -12.15 6.99 -23.08
CA PHE A 9 -11.18 6.63 -22.05
C PHE A 9 -11.83 6.43 -20.68
N ILE A 10 -12.70 7.36 -20.25
CA ILE A 10 -13.44 7.26 -18.98
C ILE A 10 -14.35 6.02 -18.96
N THR A 11 -15.04 5.74 -20.06
CA THR A 11 -15.97 4.61 -20.16
C THR A 11 -15.22 3.28 -20.07
N ILE A 12 -14.07 3.14 -20.72
CA ILE A 12 -13.25 1.92 -20.65
C ILE A 12 -12.72 1.70 -19.23
N SER A 13 -12.22 2.75 -18.56
CA SER A 13 -11.67 2.62 -17.21
C SER A 13 -12.69 2.13 -16.17
N ALA A 14 -13.99 2.33 -16.39
CA ALA A 14 -15.04 1.87 -15.49
C ALA A 14 -15.29 0.35 -15.57
N PHE A 15 -14.93 -0.32 -16.67
CA PHE A 15 -15.15 -1.77 -16.84
C PHE A 15 -13.99 -2.64 -16.35
N VAL A 16 -12.90 -2.05 -15.86
CA VAL A 16 -11.68 -2.76 -15.46
C VAL A 16 -11.36 -2.64 -13.97
N SER A 17 -12.27 -2.08 -13.16
CA SER A 17 -12.02 -1.88 -11.73
C SER A 17 -12.09 -3.20 -10.97
N VAL A 18 -10.93 -3.79 -10.69
CA VAL A 18 -10.77 -4.85 -9.70
C VAL A 18 -10.64 -4.17 -8.33
N ALA A 19 -11.31 -4.71 -7.31
CA ALA A 19 -11.26 -4.17 -5.94
C ALA A 19 -9.80 -4.09 -5.46
N GLN A 20 -9.42 -2.94 -4.87
CA GLN A 20 -8.05 -2.71 -4.42
C GLN A 20 -7.88 -3.17 -2.96
N GLN A 21 -6.80 -3.91 -2.70
CA GLN A 21 -6.48 -4.46 -1.39
C GLN A 21 -5.71 -3.45 -0.51
N ASP A 22 -4.88 -2.60 -1.13
CA ASP A 22 -4.06 -1.62 -0.43
C ASP A 22 -4.87 -0.49 0.24
N ALA A 23 -4.43 -0.06 1.42
CA ALA A 23 -5.03 1.06 2.11
C ALA A 23 -4.80 2.38 1.36
N GLN A 24 -5.90 3.07 1.04
CA GLN A 24 -5.84 4.38 0.38
C GLN A 24 -6.03 5.55 1.34
N PHE A 25 -5.33 6.65 1.09
CA PHE A 25 -5.45 7.90 1.83
C PHE A 25 -5.92 9.02 0.92
N SER A 26 -6.94 9.78 1.36
CA SER A 26 -7.40 10.98 0.65
C SER A 26 -6.34 12.07 0.60
N GLN A 27 -5.42 12.07 1.57
CA GLN A 27 -4.35 13.06 1.70
C GLN A 27 -3.03 12.55 1.10
N ASN A 28 -3.07 11.90 -0.07
CA ASN A 28 -1.89 11.27 -0.67
C ASN A 28 -0.82 12.28 -1.11
N MET A 29 -1.20 13.52 -1.45
CA MET A 29 -0.26 14.54 -1.95
C MET A 29 0.75 15.02 -0.90
N PHE A 30 0.49 14.74 0.39
CA PHE A 30 1.39 14.98 1.51
C PHE A 30 2.30 13.77 1.81
N ASN A 31 1.98 12.59 1.30
CA ASN A 31 2.79 11.38 1.54
C ASN A 31 3.03 10.60 0.25
N ARG A 32 3.97 11.11 -0.56
CA ARG A 32 4.36 10.49 -1.85
C ARG A 32 5.24 9.27 -1.65
N VAL A 33 6.01 9.25 -0.57
CA VAL A 33 7.02 8.22 -0.25
C VAL A 33 6.41 6.88 0.18
N ALA A 34 5.16 6.89 0.66
CA ALA A 34 4.46 5.66 1.01
C ALA A 34 4.14 4.78 -0.21
N ILE A 35 3.86 5.39 -1.36
CA ILE A 35 3.40 4.70 -2.58
C ILE A 35 4.53 4.62 -3.62
N ASN A 36 5.46 5.58 -3.63
CA ASN A 36 6.56 5.61 -4.59
C ASN A 36 7.91 5.75 -3.88
N PRO A 37 8.70 4.66 -3.77
CA PRO A 37 10.02 4.73 -3.13
C PRO A 37 11.01 5.61 -3.90
N GLY A 38 10.78 5.93 -5.18
CA GLY A 38 11.57 6.91 -5.92
C GLY A 38 11.47 8.33 -5.36
N ALA A 39 10.46 8.62 -4.53
CA ALA A 39 10.27 9.92 -3.89
C ALA A 39 11.06 10.10 -2.58
N PHE A 40 11.81 9.10 -2.08
CA PHE A 40 12.57 9.27 -0.85
C PHE A 40 13.59 10.40 -0.94
N GLY A 41 13.58 11.31 0.05
CA GLY A 41 14.42 12.48 0.07
C GLY A 41 14.05 13.54 -0.98
N ALA A 42 12.84 13.49 -1.56
CA ALA A 42 12.41 14.44 -2.58
C ALA A 42 12.22 15.88 -2.08
N ASN A 43 12.03 16.05 -0.77
CA ASN A 43 11.87 17.36 -0.14
C ASN A 43 13.21 17.98 0.30
N ASP A 44 14.35 17.34 -0.01
CA ASP A 44 15.70 17.78 0.36
C ASP A 44 15.87 18.10 1.87
N ALA A 45 15.11 17.40 2.72
CA ALA A 45 15.09 17.55 4.17
C ALA A 45 14.88 16.19 4.85
N ILE A 46 14.89 16.18 6.19
CA ILE A 46 14.36 15.07 6.99
C ILE A 46 12.87 15.33 7.21
N CYS A 47 12.02 14.43 6.74
CA CYS A 47 10.58 14.54 6.81
C CYS A 47 9.99 13.38 7.62
N ALA A 48 8.97 13.70 8.41
CA ALA A 48 8.16 12.74 9.14
C ALA A 48 6.69 13.04 8.90
N THR A 49 5.96 12.08 8.35
CA THR A 49 4.54 12.23 8.02
C THR A 49 3.76 11.14 8.74
N MET A 50 2.73 11.54 9.49
CA MET A 50 1.80 10.63 10.14
C MET A 50 0.40 10.85 9.59
N LEU A 51 -0.25 9.78 9.13
CA LEU A 51 -1.62 9.79 8.64
C LEU A 51 -2.46 8.79 9.45
N GLY A 52 -3.66 9.21 9.82
CA GLY A 52 -4.65 8.36 10.46
C GLY A 52 -5.98 8.45 9.72
N ARG A 53 -6.59 7.31 9.43
CA ARG A 53 -7.89 7.20 8.76
C ARG A 53 -8.79 6.29 9.58
N ASN A 54 -9.81 6.87 10.20
CA ASN A 54 -10.88 6.14 10.86
C ASN A 54 -12.14 6.27 10.01
N GLN A 55 -12.71 5.14 9.60
CA GLN A 55 -13.92 5.10 8.79
C GLN A 55 -15.04 4.42 9.56
N TRP A 56 -16.29 4.78 9.23
CA TRP A 56 -17.49 4.17 9.86
C TRP A 56 -17.44 4.30 11.39
N ALA A 57 -16.95 5.43 11.88
CA ALA A 57 -16.84 5.68 13.31
C ALA A 57 -18.23 5.59 13.97
N GLY A 58 -18.31 4.90 15.10
CA GLY A 58 -19.56 4.66 15.83
C GLY A 58 -20.29 3.36 15.48
N PHE A 59 -19.88 2.62 14.45
CA PHE A 59 -20.46 1.31 14.08
C PHE A 59 -19.90 0.12 14.88
N GLY A 60 -19.08 0.38 15.90
CA GLY A 60 -18.55 -0.65 16.81
C GLY A 60 -17.28 -1.34 16.32
N ASP A 61 -17.10 -2.58 16.79
CA ASP A 61 -15.96 -3.43 16.49
C ASP A 61 -15.90 -3.78 15.00
N GLY A 62 -14.70 -3.70 14.41
CA GLY A 62 -14.47 -4.01 12.99
C GLY A 62 -14.54 -2.80 12.05
N SER A 63 -14.83 -1.59 12.57
CA SER A 63 -14.69 -0.35 11.81
C SER A 63 -13.28 -0.19 11.23
N PRO A 64 -13.11 0.16 9.94
CA PRO A 64 -11.80 0.29 9.32
C PRO A 64 -10.96 1.40 9.95
N LYS A 65 -9.73 1.06 10.35
CA LYS A 65 -8.76 1.99 10.95
C LYS A 65 -7.39 1.75 10.34
N THR A 66 -6.82 2.81 9.75
CA THR A 66 -5.51 2.77 9.13
C THR A 66 -4.63 3.86 9.72
N TYR A 67 -3.41 3.50 10.11
CA TYR A 67 -2.38 4.42 10.55
C TYR A 67 -1.11 4.20 9.73
N LEU A 68 -0.48 5.28 9.33
CA LEU A 68 0.74 5.28 8.53
C LEU A 68 1.72 6.29 9.12
N LEU A 69 2.95 5.84 9.33
CA LEU A 69 4.10 6.68 9.63
C LEU A 69 5.13 6.51 8.51
N SER A 70 5.49 7.61 7.88
CA SER A 70 6.51 7.68 6.84
C SER A 70 7.61 8.62 7.28
N LEU A 71 8.84 8.12 7.33
CA LEU A 71 10.05 8.88 7.59
C LEU A 71 10.91 8.83 6.34
N ASP A 72 11.41 9.97 5.88
CA ASP A 72 12.37 10.00 4.79
C ASP A 72 13.39 11.12 4.98
N ALA A 73 14.58 10.94 4.42
CA ALA A 73 15.66 11.90 4.54
C ALA A 73 16.47 11.95 3.25
N ALA A 74 16.78 13.16 2.79
CA ALA A 74 17.79 13.37 1.77
C ALA A 74 19.19 13.14 2.38
N VAL A 75 20.01 12.33 1.70
CA VAL A 75 21.37 11.98 2.12
C VAL A 75 22.34 12.36 0.99
N PRO A 76 22.84 13.61 0.98
CA PRO A 76 23.70 14.11 -0.10
C PRO A 76 24.96 13.26 -0.33
N LEU A 77 25.54 12.69 0.74
CA LEU A 77 26.71 11.82 0.68
C LEU A 77 26.47 10.56 -0.18
N LEU A 78 25.24 10.04 -0.18
CA LEU A 78 24.83 8.87 -0.94
C LEU A 78 24.19 9.23 -2.29
N ARG A 79 24.19 10.52 -2.67
CA ARG A 79 23.52 11.04 -3.88
C ARG A 79 22.08 10.54 -3.99
N GLY A 80 21.35 10.54 -2.87
CA GLY A 80 20.05 9.92 -2.79
C GLY A 80 19.27 10.27 -1.55
N GLY A 81 18.21 9.51 -1.27
CA GLY A 81 17.42 9.59 -0.07
C GLY A 81 17.14 8.20 0.50
N VAL A 82 16.93 8.14 1.81
CA VAL A 82 16.50 6.91 2.52
C VAL A 82 15.11 7.12 3.07
N GLY A 83 14.37 6.03 3.26
CA GLY A 83 13.04 6.10 3.85
C GLY A 83 12.64 4.84 4.61
N LEU A 84 11.68 5.03 5.51
CA LEU A 84 11.03 4.01 6.33
C LEU A 84 9.53 4.29 6.34
N ASN A 85 8.72 3.29 5.99
CA ASN A 85 7.27 3.34 6.17
C ASN A 85 6.84 2.24 7.15
N VAL A 86 5.97 2.61 8.08
CA VAL A 86 5.30 1.69 9.00
C VAL A 86 3.80 1.93 8.86
N MET A 87 3.06 0.90 8.51
CA MET A 87 1.61 0.96 8.37
C MET A 87 0.96 -0.09 9.26
N GLN A 88 -0.13 0.31 9.91
CA GLN A 88 -1.06 -0.59 10.58
C GLN A 88 -2.43 -0.36 9.97
N ASP A 89 -2.99 -1.40 9.37
CA ASP A 89 -4.35 -1.40 8.84
C ASP A 89 -5.19 -2.44 9.57
N GLN A 90 -6.43 -2.07 9.88
CA GLN A 90 -7.42 -2.95 10.45
C GLN A 90 -8.72 -2.79 9.67
N VAL A 91 -9.22 -3.88 9.11
CA VAL A 91 -10.49 -3.93 8.39
C VAL A 91 -11.25 -5.17 8.85
N GLY A 92 -12.36 -4.98 9.59
CA GLY A 92 -13.08 -6.10 10.19
C GLY A 92 -12.18 -6.90 11.14
N PHE A 93 -11.99 -8.20 10.83
CA PHE A 93 -11.13 -9.12 11.59
C PHE A 93 -9.71 -9.24 11.03
N PHE A 94 -9.39 -8.52 9.95
CA PHE A 94 -8.07 -8.48 9.37
C PHE A 94 -7.26 -7.36 10.02
N ASN A 95 -6.06 -7.71 10.47
CA ASN A 95 -5.05 -6.80 10.98
C ASN A 95 -3.79 -6.98 10.13
N THR A 96 -3.48 -5.99 9.30
CA THR A 96 -2.28 -6.00 8.44
C THR A 96 -1.29 -4.97 8.96
N SER A 97 -0.07 -5.42 9.22
CA SER A 97 1.06 -4.58 9.62
C SER A 97 2.12 -4.64 8.52
N MET A 98 2.59 -3.49 8.07
CA MET A 98 3.65 -3.40 7.07
C MET A 98 4.78 -2.54 7.61
N ILE A 99 6.00 -3.03 7.43
CA ILE A 99 7.22 -2.24 7.64
C ILE A 99 8.09 -2.38 6.40
N ASN A 100 8.46 -1.27 5.78
CA ASN A 100 9.40 -1.26 4.66
C ASN A 100 10.41 -0.13 4.80
N ALA A 101 11.64 -0.39 4.39
CA ALA A 101 12.70 0.59 4.34
C ALA A 101 13.37 0.55 2.96
N GLY A 102 13.95 1.66 2.54
CA GLY A 102 14.47 1.75 1.19
C GLY A 102 15.37 2.92 0.92
N TYR A 103 15.76 3.01 -0.34
CA TYR A 103 16.68 4.01 -0.86
C TYR A 103 16.23 4.45 -2.25
N ALA A 104 16.41 5.74 -2.52
CA ALA A 104 16.25 6.34 -3.84
C ALA A 104 17.54 7.02 -4.27
N TYR A 105 18.06 6.64 -5.44
CA TYR A 105 19.11 7.37 -6.11
C TYR A 105 18.52 8.63 -6.75
N ARG A 106 19.14 9.80 -6.53
CA ARG A 106 18.66 11.09 -7.02
C ARG A 106 19.66 11.68 -7.99
N HIS A 107 19.19 12.04 -9.18
CA HIS A 107 19.99 12.63 -10.24
C HIS A 107 19.30 13.84 -10.85
N GLN A 108 20.03 14.95 -10.97
CA GLN A 108 19.52 16.15 -11.62
C GLN A 108 19.49 15.96 -13.14
N ILE A 109 18.32 16.13 -13.76
CA ILE A 109 18.12 16.06 -15.20
C ILE A 109 17.40 17.33 -15.64
N GLY A 110 18.12 18.21 -16.35
CA GLY A 110 17.58 19.49 -16.79
C GLY A 110 17.12 20.35 -15.62
N THR A 111 15.84 20.73 -15.62
CA THR A 111 15.23 21.61 -14.62
C THR A 111 14.66 20.87 -13.39
N GLY A 112 14.79 19.55 -13.32
CA GLY A 112 14.26 18.76 -12.21
C GLY A 112 15.17 17.63 -11.77
N THR A 113 14.76 16.95 -10.71
CA THR A 113 15.49 15.81 -10.14
C THR A 113 14.69 14.53 -10.39
N LEU A 114 15.35 13.54 -10.99
CA LEU A 114 14.84 12.18 -11.12
C LEU A 114 15.33 11.35 -9.93
N GLY A 115 14.38 10.81 -9.16
CA GLY A 115 14.59 9.78 -8.16
C GLY A 115 14.22 8.41 -8.73
N VAL A 116 15.10 7.43 -8.57
CA VAL A 116 14.81 6.01 -8.85
C VAL A 116 15.11 5.24 -7.57
N GLY A 117 14.10 4.56 -7.03
CA GLY A 117 14.21 3.95 -5.72
C GLY A 117 13.49 2.62 -5.58
N PHE A 118 13.85 1.93 -4.52
CA PHE A 118 13.24 0.69 -4.10
C PHE A 118 13.03 0.69 -2.59
N ASN A 119 12.11 -0.13 -2.12
CA ASN A 119 12.00 -0.50 -0.72
C ASN A 119 11.86 -2.01 -0.59
N VAL A 120 12.23 -2.51 0.57
CA VAL A 120 12.05 -3.90 0.98
C VAL A 120 11.54 -3.94 2.40
N GLY A 121 10.81 -4.99 2.73
CA GLY A 121 10.13 -5.05 4.00
C GLY A 121 9.41 -6.35 4.24
N PHE A 122 8.51 -6.29 5.20
CA PHE A 122 7.64 -7.39 5.57
C PHE A 122 6.21 -6.89 5.71
N VAL A 123 5.28 -7.75 5.29
CA VAL A 123 3.86 -7.58 5.55
C VAL A 123 3.42 -8.77 6.40
N SER A 124 2.86 -8.47 7.56
CA SER A 124 2.23 -9.47 8.43
C SER A 124 0.73 -9.25 8.43
N THR A 125 -0.02 -10.31 8.19
CA THR A 125 -1.49 -10.27 8.26
C THR A 125 -1.95 -11.28 9.27
N ALA A 126 -2.74 -10.79 10.23
CA ALA A 126 -3.42 -11.60 11.21
C ALA A 126 -4.93 -11.54 10.99
N ILE A 127 -5.60 -12.69 11.09
CA ILE A 127 -7.05 -12.79 11.12
C ILE A 127 -7.45 -13.30 12.48
N ARG A 128 -8.32 -12.56 13.16
CA ARG A 128 -8.87 -12.93 14.46
C ARG A 128 -10.37 -13.18 14.31
N PRO A 129 -10.78 -14.39 13.90
CA PRO A 129 -12.16 -14.66 13.54
C PRO A 129 -13.09 -14.53 14.76
N ARG A 130 -14.12 -13.70 14.61
CA ARG A 130 -15.28 -13.64 15.51
C ARG A 130 -16.54 -13.48 14.66
N TRP A 131 -16.72 -14.39 13.73
CA TRP A 131 -17.82 -14.33 12.75
C TRP A 131 -19.17 -14.45 13.46
N ILE A 132 -20.14 -13.69 12.99
CA ILE A 132 -21.55 -13.88 13.35
C ILE A 132 -22.19 -14.50 12.12
N SER A 133 -22.35 -15.83 12.12
CA SER A 133 -22.89 -16.59 11.00
C SER A 133 -24.23 -17.25 11.36
N ILE A 134 -25.03 -17.56 10.34
CA ILE A 134 -26.30 -18.28 10.49
C ILE A 134 -26.02 -19.75 10.81
N ASP A 135 -25.09 -20.34 10.05
CA ASP A 135 -24.55 -21.68 10.30
C ASP A 135 -23.16 -21.54 10.91
N ASP A 136 -22.88 -22.28 11.99
CA ASP A 136 -21.58 -22.24 12.66
C ASP A 136 -20.49 -22.89 11.79
N TRP A 137 -19.22 -22.59 12.06
CA TRP A 137 -18.07 -23.16 11.31
C TRP A 137 -18.03 -24.70 11.34
N GLU A 138 -18.65 -25.33 12.34
CA GLU A 138 -18.83 -26.80 12.42
C GLU A 138 -19.77 -27.35 11.33
N ILE A 139 -20.70 -26.50 10.85
CA ILE A 139 -21.72 -26.84 9.83
C ILE A 139 -21.28 -26.30 8.46
N ASP A 140 -20.68 -25.11 8.42
CA ASP A 140 -20.10 -24.49 7.22
C ASP A 140 -18.56 -24.39 7.33
N PRO A 141 -17.83 -25.38 6.82
CA PRO A 141 -16.36 -25.41 6.89
C PRO A 141 -15.68 -24.33 6.05
N THR A 142 -16.41 -23.50 5.30
CA THR A 142 -15.83 -22.35 4.58
C THR A 142 -15.60 -21.14 5.49
N ILE A 143 -16.18 -21.13 6.69
CA ILE A 143 -15.97 -20.08 7.71
C ILE A 143 -14.67 -20.36 8.46
N PRO A 144 -13.62 -19.55 8.31
CA PRO A 144 -12.34 -19.81 8.96
C PRO A 144 -12.45 -19.52 10.46
N ASN A 145 -12.36 -20.55 11.30
CA ASN A 145 -12.46 -20.40 12.76
C ASN A 145 -11.09 -20.39 13.47
N SER A 146 -10.02 -20.82 12.81
CA SER A 146 -8.66 -20.66 13.32
C SER A 146 -8.15 -19.25 13.07
N GLY A 147 -7.46 -18.68 14.06
CA GLY A 147 -6.71 -17.46 13.87
C GLY A 147 -5.54 -17.71 12.92
N ILE A 148 -5.34 -16.82 11.95
CA ILE A 148 -4.22 -16.87 11.02
C ILE A 148 -3.25 -15.76 11.41
N ASN A 149 -1.95 -16.05 11.34
CA ASN A 149 -0.90 -15.04 11.42
C ASN A 149 0.25 -15.52 10.54
N ASP A 150 0.47 -14.81 9.44
CA ASP A 150 1.57 -15.08 8.52
C ASP A 150 2.33 -13.79 8.24
N MET A 151 3.59 -13.92 7.86
CA MET A 151 4.46 -12.82 7.52
C MET A 151 5.23 -13.14 6.25
N VAL A 152 5.08 -12.29 5.25
CA VAL A 152 5.72 -12.45 3.94
C VAL A 152 6.69 -11.31 3.68
N PHE A 153 7.72 -11.62 2.90
CA PHE A 153 8.63 -10.62 2.35
C PHE A 153 7.91 -9.76 1.32
N ASP A 154 8.25 -8.47 1.31
CA ASP A 154 7.70 -7.49 0.39
C ASP A 154 8.79 -6.61 -0.22
N ALA A 155 8.55 -6.16 -1.46
CA ALA A 155 9.44 -5.25 -2.17
C ALA A 155 8.67 -4.38 -3.16
N SER A 156 9.09 -3.11 -3.28
CA SER A 156 8.53 -2.14 -4.21
C SER A 156 9.62 -1.41 -4.98
N PHE A 157 9.27 -0.89 -6.16
CA PHE A 157 10.17 -0.10 -7.00
C PHE A 157 9.42 1.11 -7.57
N GLY A 158 10.12 2.23 -7.78
CA GLY A 158 9.52 3.42 -8.33
C GLY A 158 10.50 4.41 -8.92
N ALA A 159 9.98 5.20 -9.86
CA ALA A 159 10.64 6.36 -10.43
C ALA A 159 9.77 7.60 -10.17
N TYR A 160 10.41 8.70 -9.82
CA TYR A 160 9.74 9.93 -9.43
C TYR A 160 10.56 11.13 -9.91
N TYR A 161 9.96 12.00 -10.71
CA TYR A 161 10.58 13.19 -11.24
C TYR A 161 9.88 14.43 -10.68
N GLN A 162 10.66 15.39 -10.17
CA GLN A 162 10.15 16.62 -9.59
C GLN A 162 10.94 17.84 -10.06
N THR A 163 10.21 18.89 -10.40
CA THR A 163 10.69 20.26 -10.60
C THR A 163 10.11 21.17 -9.51
N ASP A 164 10.40 22.47 -9.54
CA ASP A 164 9.85 23.45 -8.59
C ASP A 164 8.31 23.49 -8.57
N LYS A 165 7.66 23.16 -9.69
CA LYS A 165 6.20 23.28 -9.83
C LYS A 165 5.50 21.98 -10.19
N LEU A 166 6.19 20.98 -10.73
CA LEU A 166 5.56 19.77 -11.24
C LEU A 166 6.24 18.54 -10.66
N TYR A 167 5.42 17.54 -10.35
CA TYR A 167 5.93 16.20 -10.08
C TYR A 167 5.15 15.17 -10.88
N VAL A 168 5.84 14.10 -11.26
CA VAL A 168 5.27 12.92 -11.90
C VAL A 168 6.02 11.68 -11.41
N GLY A 169 5.32 10.57 -11.22
CA GLY A 169 5.94 9.34 -10.78
C GLY A 169 5.15 8.11 -11.21
N ILE A 170 5.89 7.02 -11.34
CA ILE A 170 5.36 5.68 -11.55
C ILE A 170 5.99 4.74 -10.52
N SER A 171 5.21 3.82 -9.97
CA SER A 171 5.72 2.83 -9.04
C SER A 171 4.95 1.52 -9.11
N SER A 172 5.55 0.46 -8.60
CA SER A 172 4.89 -0.80 -8.33
C SER A 172 5.18 -1.26 -6.91
N THR A 173 4.13 -1.64 -6.19
CA THR A 173 4.21 -2.24 -4.86
C THR A 173 3.95 -3.75 -4.95
N HIS A 174 4.36 -4.49 -3.93
CA HIS A 174 4.12 -5.92 -3.83
C HIS A 174 4.72 -6.75 -4.98
N LEU A 175 5.92 -6.39 -5.44
CA LEU A 175 6.63 -7.07 -6.53
C LEU A 175 6.75 -8.60 -6.37
N PRO A 176 7.01 -9.15 -5.17
CA PRO A 176 7.07 -10.60 -4.99
C PRO A 176 5.74 -11.30 -5.26
N ALA A 177 4.61 -10.61 -5.12
CA ALA A 177 3.26 -11.18 -5.17
C ALA A 177 3.09 -12.38 -4.21
N SER A 178 3.58 -12.22 -2.98
CA SER A 178 3.58 -13.29 -1.96
C SER A 178 2.16 -13.65 -1.56
N THR A 179 1.89 -14.95 -1.42
CA THR A 179 0.63 -15.45 -0.84
C THR A 179 0.82 -15.65 0.65
N ILE A 180 -0.04 -15.04 1.45
CA ILE A 180 -0.21 -15.35 2.87
C ILE A 180 -1.11 -16.58 2.98
N THR A 181 -0.60 -17.62 3.63
CA THR A 181 -1.33 -18.89 3.78
C THR A 181 -1.75 -19.09 5.22
N GLY A 182 -3.05 -19.31 5.42
CA GLY A 182 -3.60 -19.66 6.72
C GLY A 182 -4.17 -21.08 6.73
N SER A 183 -3.75 -21.87 7.72
CA SER A 183 -4.35 -23.18 7.99
C SER A 183 -5.63 -22.99 8.81
N GLY A 184 -6.74 -23.45 8.26
CA GLY A 184 -8.10 -23.23 8.75
C GLY A 184 -8.53 -24.07 9.95
N GLY A 185 -7.65 -24.62 10.80
CA GLY A 185 -8.01 -25.48 11.95
C GLY A 185 -7.36 -26.89 11.91
N THR A 186 -8.01 -27.88 12.54
CA THR A 186 -7.59 -29.30 12.63
C THR A 186 -8.57 -30.30 12.00
N ALA A 187 -9.57 -29.85 11.24
CA ALA A 187 -10.61 -30.71 10.66
C ALA A 187 -10.15 -31.39 9.34
N PRO A 188 -10.67 -32.60 8.99
CA PRO A 188 -10.16 -33.39 7.87
C PRO A 188 -10.40 -32.82 6.46
N ASN A 189 -11.17 -31.73 6.31
CA ASN A 189 -11.62 -31.16 5.03
C ASN A 189 -11.44 -29.62 4.97
N GLU A 190 -10.36 -29.10 5.53
CA GLU A 190 -10.18 -27.66 5.65
C GLU A 190 -9.88 -26.94 4.34
N TYR A 191 -10.57 -25.82 4.14
CA TYR A 191 -10.25 -24.84 3.11
C TYR A 191 -9.04 -24.01 3.57
N GLN A 192 -7.97 -24.07 2.79
CA GLN A 192 -6.81 -23.22 2.99
C GLN A 192 -7.16 -21.78 2.60
N LEU A 193 -7.09 -20.84 3.55
CA LEU A 193 -7.28 -19.44 3.24
C LEU A 193 -5.98 -18.89 2.63
N ASN A 194 -6.03 -18.52 1.36
CA ASN A 194 -4.93 -17.89 0.65
C ASN A 194 -5.27 -16.42 0.42
N LEU A 195 -4.45 -15.53 0.98
CA LEU A 195 -4.52 -14.10 0.73
C LEU A 195 -3.35 -13.72 -0.18
N ASP A 196 -3.65 -13.48 -1.45
CA ASP A 196 -2.64 -13.05 -2.41
C ASP A 196 -2.39 -11.56 -2.29
N MET A 197 -1.14 -11.19 -2.01
CA MET A 197 -0.69 -9.80 -2.05
C MET A 197 -0.47 -9.38 -3.50
N ALA A 198 -1.49 -8.85 -4.15
CA ALA A 198 -1.41 -8.54 -5.57
C ALA A 198 -0.41 -7.38 -5.83
N ARG A 199 0.29 -7.46 -6.97
CA ARG A 199 1.10 -6.33 -7.47
C ARG A 199 0.19 -5.15 -7.78
N HIS A 200 0.45 -4.00 -7.16
CA HIS A 200 -0.21 -2.76 -7.52
C HIS A 200 0.72 -1.87 -8.34
N TYR A 201 0.14 -1.14 -9.29
CA TYR A 201 0.83 -0.19 -10.15
C TYR A 201 0.23 1.19 -9.96
N TYR A 202 1.07 2.16 -9.67
CA TYR A 202 0.66 3.52 -9.38
C TYR A 202 1.24 4.49 -10.40
N ILE A 203 0.41 5.46 -10.79
CA ILE A 203 0.81 6.65 -11.52
C ILE A 203 0.37 7.83 -10.67
N MET A 204 1.28 8.78 -10.44
CA MET A 204 0.99 10.00 -9.70
C MET A 204 1.52 11.22 -10.45
N ALA A 205 0.79 12.33 -10.40
CA ALA A 205 1.24 13.59 -10.93
C ALA A 205 0.57 14.74 -10.19
N GLY A 206 1.23 15.91 -10.15
CA GLY A 206 0.63 17.11 -9.60
C GLY A 206 1.41 18.37 -9.96
N TYR A 207 0.76 19.51 -9.74
CA TYR A 207 1.27 20.83 -10.05
C TYR A 207 1.04 21.77 -8.85
N SER A 208 2.09 22.46 -8.42
CA SER A 208 2.03 23.52 -7.41
C SER A 208 1.90 24.87 -8.09
N PHE A 209 0.85 25.61 -7.74
CA PHE A 209 0.56 26.94 -8.27
C PHE A 209 1.21 28.05 -7.46
#